data_AF-A0A967WK01-F1
#
_entry.id   AF-A0A967WK01-F1
#
_cell.length_a   1.000
_cell.length_b   1.000
_cell.length_c   1.000
_cell.angle_alpha   90.00
_cell.angle_beta   90.00
_cell.angle_gamma   90.00
#
_symmetry.space_group_name_H-M   'P 1'
#
loop_
_entity.id
_entity.type
_entity.pdbx_description
1 polymer ?
#
loop_
_entity_poly.entity_id
_entity_poly.type
_entity_poly.pdbx_seq_one_letter_code
_entity_poly.pdbx_strand_id
1 'polypeptide(L)' 'REEAPVLERVWRRYRDQGVAFIGVDYIDTEPEALAYIAEFDITYPNGPDLGSRAAADYHIQGVPETFFVTKAGHIAH' A
#
# COMPACT_ATOMS: atom_id res chain seq x y z
N ARG A 1 3.36 -3.52 -10.74
CA ARG A 1 4.78 -3.17 -11.00
C ARG A 1 4.97 -1.75 -11.52
N GLU A 2 4.29 -1.33 -12.61
CA GLU A 2 4.44 0.03 -13.15
C GLU A 2 4.07 1.16 -12.17
N GLU A 3 3.17 0.87 -11.22
CA GLU A 3 2.70 1.84 -10.22
C GLU A 3 3.65 2.07 -9.04
N ALA A 4 4.48 1.09 -8.66
CA ALA A 4 5.34 1.20 -7.46
C ALA A 4 6.27 2.43 -7.49
N PRO A 5 6.99 2.72 -8.60
CA PRO A 5 7.80 3.93 -8.70
C PRO A 5 6.98 5.22 -8.59
N VAL A 6 5.70 5.20 -9.03
CA VAL A 6 4.80 6.35 -8.93
C VAL A 6 4.41 6.56 -7.47
N LEU A 7 3.97 5.50 -6.78
CA LEU A 7 3.57 5.55 -5.37
C LEU A 7 4.73 5.97 -4.47
N GLU A 8 5.93 5.44 -4.69
CA GLU A 8 7.12 5.83 -3.92
C GLU A 8 7.49 7.31 -4.12
N ARG A 9 7.39 7.84 -5.35
CA ARG A 9 7.59 9.28 -5.60
C ARG A 9 6.55 10.14 -4.89
N VAL A 10 5.29 9.71 -4.86
CA VAL A 10 4.22 10.43 -4.17
C VAL A 10 4.44 10.37 -2.66
N TRP A 11 4.74 9.19 -2.11
CA TRP A 11 5.11 9.01 -0.70
C TRP A 11 6.22 9.98 -0.27
N ARG A 12 7.34 9.99 -1.00
CA ARG A 12 8.47 10.90 -0.69
C ARG A 12 8.06 12.38 -0.73
N ARG A 13 7.13 12.76 -1.61
CA ARG A 13 6.65 14.14 -1.71
C ARG A 13 5.76 14.54 -0.54
N TYR A 14 4.92 13.64 -0.03
CA TYR A 14 3.86 13.98 0.93
C TYR A 14 4.12 13.50 2.37
N ARG A 15 5.11 12.64 2.61
CA ARG A 15 5.40 12.10 3.96
C ARG A 15 5.62 13.18 5.02
N ASP A 16 6.25 14.29 4.64
CA ASP A 16 6.53 15.42 5.55
C ASP A 16 5.36 16.43 5.62
N GLN A 17 4.26 16.18 4.89
CA GLN A 17 3.04 17.01 4.84
C GLN A 17 1.87 16.38 5.62
N GLY A 18 2.14 15.32 6.40
CA GLY A 18 1.14 14.64 7.22
C GLY A 18 0.26 13.65 6.46
N VAL A 19 0.74 13.12 5.32
CA VAL A 19 0.10 12.01 4.60
C VAL A 19 0.88 10.72 4.87
N ALA A 20 0.18 9.67 5.27
CA ALA A 20 0.75 8.33 5.42
C ALA A 20 0.45 7.49 4.19
N PHE A 21 1.44 6.69 3.76
CA PHE A 21 1.25 5.61 2.78
C PHE A 21 1.42 4.29 3.51
N ILE A 22 0.52 3.35 3.27
CA ILE A 22 0.57 2.01 3.85
C ILE A 22 0.32 1.02 2.69
N GLY A 23 1.33 0.21 2.38
CA GLY A 23 1.15 -0.92 1.49
C GLY A 23 0.57 -2.10 2.26
N VAL A 24 -0.51 -2.67 1.76
CA VAL A 24 -1.13 -3.87 2.30
C VAL A 24 -0.88 -4.98 1.30
N ASP A 25 -0.03 -5.92 1.68
CA ASP A 25 0.37 -7.02 0.81
C ASP A 25 -0.68 -8.14 0.84
N TYR A 26 -1.16 -8.52 -0.34
CA TYR A 26 -2.30 -9.43 -0.51
C TYR A 26 -1.87 -10.70 -1.25
N ILE A 27 -1.94 -11.84 -0.55
CA ILE A 27 -1.70 -13.21 -1.06
C ILE A 27 -0.25 -13.49 -1.49
N ASP A 28 0.63 -12.50 -1.58
CA ASP A 28 2.02 -12.76 -1.89
C ASP A 28 2.72 -13.53 -0.77
N THR A 29 3.75 -14.25 -1.21
CA THR A 29 4.67 -15.00 -0.37
C THR A 29 5.74 -14.04 0.16
N GLU A 30 6.18 -14.20 1.41
CA GLU A 30 7.08 -13.24 2.08
C GLU A 30 8.37 -12.94 1.28
N PRO A 31 9.09 -13.94 0.71
CA PRO A 31 10.26 -13.67 -0.13
C PRO A 31 9.95 -12.81 -1.36
N GLU A 32 8.83 -13.03 -2.03
CA GLU A 32 8.39 -12.30 -3.22
C GLU A 32 8.04 -10.85 -2.87
N ALA A 33 7.32 -10.64 -1.77
CA ALA A 33 6.99 -9.31 -1.25
C ALA A 33 8.26 -8.52 -0.88
N LEU A 34 9.21 -9.15 -0.19
CA LEU A 34 10.49 -8.54 0.17
C LEU A 34 11.34 -8.22 -1.08
N ALA A 35 11.35 -9.12 -2.08
CA ALA A 35 12.04 -8.89 -3.33
C ALA A 35 11.44 -7.69 -4.09
N TYR A 36 10.12 -7.54 -4.09
CA TYR A 36 9.43 -6.40 -4.69
C TYR A 36 9.78 -5.08 -3.99
N ILE A 37 9.77 -5.06 -2.65
CA ILE A 37 10.17 -3.89 -1.87
C ILE A 37 11.61 -3.47 -2.20
N ALA A 38 12.52 -4.44 -2.29
CA ALA A 38 13.91 -4.21 -2.62
C ALA A 38 14.12 -3.75 -4.08
N GLU A 39 13.38 -4.30 -5.04
CA GLU A 39 13.48 -3.94 -6.46
C GLU A 39 13.09 -2.48 -6.72
N PHE A 40 12.07 -1.98 -6.02
CA PHE A 40 11.51 -0.65 -6.24
C PHE A 40 11.93 0.39 -5.20
N ASP A 41 12.87 0.06 -4.31
CA ASP A 41 13.32 0.93 -3.22
C ASP A 41 12.15 1.56 -2.45
N ILE A 42 11.14 0.74 -2.12
CA ILE A 42 9.94 1.19 -1.44
C ILE A 42 10.29 1.57 0.00
N THR A 43 9.95 2.79 0.40
CA THR A 43 10.28 3.31 1.75
C THR A 43 9.07 3.63 2.62
N TYR A 44 7.85 3.52 2.08
CA TYR A 44 6.65 3.60 2.91
C TYR A 44 6.45 2.28 3.69
N PRO A 45 5.77 2.31 4.86
CA PRO A 45 5.41 1.10 5.59
C PRO A 45 4.62 0.11 4.74
N ASN A 46 5.02 -1.16 4.77
CA ASN A 46 4.30 -2.27 4.13
C ASN A 46 4.07 -3.39 5.15
N GLY A 47 2.98 -4.13 5.02
CA GLY A 47 2.72 -5.30 5.85
C GLY A 47 1.74 -6.29 5.21
N PRO A 48 1.82 -7.58 5.56
CA PRO A 48 0.95 -8.61 5.01
C PRO A 48 -0.48 -8.52 5.55
N ASP A 49 -1.46 -8.74 4.68
CA ASP A 49 -2.86 -8.94 5.05
C ASP A 49 -3.09 -10.36 5.56
N LEU A 50 -2.69 -10.60 6.82
CA LEU A 50 -2.79 -11.91 7.45
C LEU A 50 -4.25 -12.37 7.56
N GLY A 51 -4.58 -13.43 6.82
CA GLY A 51 -5.92 -14.00 6.77
C GLY A 51 -6.91 -13.19 5.92
N SER A 52 -6.42 -12.32 5.02
CA SER A 52 -7.23 -11.56 4.06
C SER A 52 -8.31 -10.69 4.72
N ARG A 53 -8.01 -10.14 5.90
CA ARG A 53 -8.97 -9.36 6.70
C ARG A 53 -9.18 -7.97 6.11
N ALA A 54 -8.09 -7.29 5.75
CA ALA A 54 -8.17 -5.99 5.13
C ALA A 54 -8.86 -6.09 3.76
N ALA A 55 -8.52 -7.11 2.96
CA ALA A 55 -9.19 -7.39 1.70
C ALA A 55 -10.71 -7.59 1.86
N ALA A 56 -11.14 -8.32 2.90
CA ALA A 56 -12.55 -8.53 3.20
C ALA A 56 -13.25 -7.24 3.66
N ASP A 57 -12.64 -6.49 4.58
CA ASP A 57 -13.21 -5.26 5.16
C ASP A 57 -13.32 -4.12 4.15
N TYR A 58 -12.35 -4.02 3.22
CA TYR A 58 -12.34 -3.02 2.15
C TYR A 58 -13.05 -3.49 0.87
N HIS A 59 -13.52 -4.73 0.83
CA HIS A 59 -14.22 -5.33 -0.30
C HIS A 59 -13.47 -5.20 -1.64
N ILE A 60 -12.15 -5.41 -1.61
CA ILE A 60 -11.33 -5.32 -2.83
C ILE A 60 -11.76 -6.37 -3.86
N GLN A 61 -11.69 -6.02 -5.13
CA GLN A 61 -12.04 -6.86 -6.28
C GLN A 61 -10.80 -7.39 -7.01
N GLY A 62 -9.64 -6.75 -6.82
CA GLY A 62 -8.36 -7.17 -7.37
C GLY A 62 -7.19 -6.34 -6.85
N VAL A 63 -6.03 -6.56 -7.45
CA VAL A 63 -4.82 -5.75 -7.19
C VAL A 63 -4.25 -5.22 -8.50
N PRO A 64 -3.74 -3.98 -8.53
CA PRO A 64 -3.70 -3.02 -7.42
C PRO A 64 -5.04 -2.31 -7.17
N GLU A 65 -5.32 -1.96 -5.92
CA GLU A 65 -6.39 -1.04 -5.49
C GLU A 65 -5.85 -0.03 -4.47
N THR A 66 -6.29 1.23 -4.55
CA THR A 66 -5.80 2.31 -3.69
C THR A 66 -6.98 3.05 -3.07
N PHE A 67 -6.96 3.21 -1.75
CA PHE A 67 -7.96 3.94 -0.99
C PHE A 67 -7.38 5.22 -0.38
N PHE A 68 -8.12 6.31 -0.46
CA PHE A 68 -7.76 7.57 0.19
C PHE A 68 -8.59 7.77 1.46
N VAL A 69 -7.92 7.65 2.61
CA VAL A 69 -8.55 7.83 3.92
C VAL A 69 -8.33 9.26 4.41
N THR A 70 -9.41 9.97 4.71
CA THR A 70 -9.37 11.33 5.28
C THR A 70 -8.88 11.30 6.72
N LYS A 71 -8.49 12.48 7.26
CA LYS A 71 -8.14 12.61 8.68
C LYS A 71 -9.27 12.23 9.66
N ALA A 72 -10.52 12.21 9.19
CA ALA A 72 -11.67 11.76 9.97
C ALA A 72 -11.88 10.23 9.94
N GLY A 73 -11.05 9.49 9.20
CA GLY A 73 -11.16 8.03 9.06
C GLY A 73 -12.14 7.56 7.99
N HIS A 74 -12.68 8.47 7.17
CA HIS A 74 -13.59 8.11 6.07
C HIS A 74 -12.83 7.91 4.76
N ILE A 75 -13.24 6.92 3.96
CA ILE A 75 -12.78 6.73 2.58
C ILE A 75 -13.35 7.86 1.70
N ALA A 76 -12.48 8.58 1.03
CA ALA A 76 -12.83 9.64 0.08
C ALA A 76 -12.78 9.17 -1.38
N HIS A 77 -12.00 8.12 -1.66
CA HIS A 77 -11.89 7.44 -2.93
C HIS A 77 -11.37 6.03 -2.70
#